data_AF-A0A7V0I9L6-F1
#
_entry.id   AF-A0A7V0I9L6-F1
#
_cell.length_a   1.000
_cell.length_b   1.000
_cell.length_c   1.000
_cell.angle_alpha   90.00
_cell.angle_beta   90.00
_cell.angle_gamma   90.00
#
_symmetry.space_group_name_H-M   'P 1'
#
loop_
_entity.id
_entity.type
_entity.pdbx_description
1 polymer ?
#
loop_
_entity_poly.entity_id
_entity_poly.type
_entity_poly.pdbx_seq_one_letter_code
_entity_poly.pdbx_strand_id
1 'polypeptide(L)'
;MSELDEIREKVDIVELISRYVALKPSGKGYKGRCPFHPDDTPSFYVSPEKKLWHCFGCGAGGDAIGFLMRIERLSFREALERLAAELGVELRRSGEREKLLEINAAAERFFRDALNSPEGKSARDYLLSRGLGPEVWDRYGLGYAPPSGKALLSALSRWGISDLEKLGLIVKGERGYRDRFVDRVIFPIRDELGRTVAFAGRSLSGAEPKYLNSPNTPLFEKGTLLY
;
A
#
# COMPACT_ATOMS: atom_id res chain seq x y z
N MET A 1 -2.89 11.18 3.20
CA MET A 1 -3.75 11.38 2.02
C MET A 1 -3.28 10.42 0.94
N SER A 2 -4.16 9.66 0.29
CA SER A 2 -3.73 8.74 -0.77
C SER A 2 -3.42 9.51 -2.05
N GLU A 3 -2.59 8.95 -2.94
CA GLU A 3 -2.28 9.52 -4.26
C GLU A 3 -3.56 9.71 -5.10
N LEU A 4 -4.54 8.82 -4.92
CA LEU A 4 -5.85 8.89 -5.56
C LEU A 4 -6.67 10.08 -5.06
N ASP A 5 -6.67 10.32 -3.75
CA ASP A 5 -7.38 11.45 -3.16
C ASP A 5 -6.75 12.77 -3.60
N GLU A 6 -5.42 12.83 -3.64
CA GLU A 6 -4.68 14.01 -4.09
C GLU A 6 -5.00 14.36 -5.56
N ILE A 7 -5.06 13.36 -6.44
CA ILE A 7 -5.46 13.57 -7.85
C ILE A 7 -6.90 14.05 -7.95
N ARG A 8 -7.83 13.46 -7.19
CA ARG A 8 -9.24 13.88 -7.17
C ARG A 8 -9.42 15.29 -6.61
N GLU A 9 -8.58 15.70 -5.68
CA GLU A 9 -8.59 17.07 -5.14
C GLU A 9 -8.01 18.08 -6.13
N LYS A 10 -6.90 17.76 -6.79
CA LYS A 10 -6.21 18.68 -7.71
C LYS A 10 -6.85 18.80 -9.09
N VAL A 11 -7.52 17.75 -9.56
CA VAL A 11 -8.07 17.76 -10.93
C VAL A 11 -9.22 18.77 -11.08
N ASP A 12 -9.09 19.64 -12.07
CA ASP A 12 -10.22 20.43 -12.58
C ASP A 12 -10.95 19.61 -13.65
N ILE A 13 -12.11 19.08 -13.29
CA ILE A 13 -12.91 18.24 -14.18
C ILE A 13 -13.46 19.01 -15.39
N VAL A 14 -13.72 20.32 -15.24
CA VAL A 14 -14.26 21.15 -16.33
C VAL A 14 -13.16 21.39 -17.34
N GLU A 15 -11.97 21.77 -16.88
CA GLU A 15 -10.82 21.98 -17.76
C GLU A 15 -10.48 20.69 -18.51
N LEU A 16 -10.39 19.56 -17.80
CA LEU A 16 -10.09 18.26 -18.39
C LEU A 16 -11.09 17.88 -19.50
N ILE A 17 -12.39 17.97 -19.22
CA ILE A 17 -13.43 17.59 -20.18
C ILE A 17 -13.52 18.59 -21.34
N SER A 18 -13.26 19.88 -21.10
CA SER A 18 -13.30 20.93 -22.13
C SER A 18 -12.30 20.68 -23.26
N ARG A 19 -11.27 19.86 -23.03
CA ARG A 19 -10.30 19.42 -24.05
C ARG A 19 -10.93 18.48 -25.10
N TYR A 20 -12.04 17.81 -24.77
CA TYR A 20 -12.71 16.83 -25.63
C TYR A 20 -14.12 17.26 -26.05
N VAL A 21 -14.80 18.03 -25.20
CA VAL A 21 -16.20 18.41 -25.38
C VAL A 21 -16.32 19.92 -25.33
N ALA A 22 -16.96 20.52 -26.34
CA ALA A 22 -17.33 21.93 -26.29
C ALA A 22 -18.40 22.17 -25.23
N LEU A 23 -17.96 22.66 -24.06
CA LEU A 23 -18.83 22.95 -22.92
C LEU A 23 -19.30 24.41 -22.92
N LYS A 24 -20.56 24.63 -22.54
CA LYS A 24 -21.17 25.95 -22.34
C LYS A 24 -21.74 26.06 -20.91
N PRO A 25 -21.67 27.24 -20.27
CA PRO A 25 -22.26 27.43 -18.95
C PRO A 25 -23.76 27.11 -18.93
N SER A 26 -24.23 26.43 -17.89
CA SER A 26 -25.63 26.06 -17.68
C SER A 26 -25.94 25.90 -16.19
N GLY A 27 -26.59 26.92 -15.62
CA GLY A 27 -26.86 26.97 -14.18
C GLY A 27 -25.56 26.98 -13.37
N LYS A 28 -25.43 26.05 -12.42
CA LYS A 28 -24.24 25.87 -11.57
C LYS A 28 -23.13 25.01 -12.20
N GLY A 29 -23.24 24.65 -13.48
CA GLY A 29 -22.30 23.77 -14.15
C GLY A 29 -22.23 24.03 -15.64
N TYR A 30 -21.86 23.01 -16.40
CA TYR A 30 -21.59 23.14 -17.83
C TYR A 30 -22.32 22.05 -18.62
N LYS A 31 -22.80 22.39 -19.82
CA LYS A 31 -23.44 21.44 -20.75
C LYS A 31 -22.69 21.35 -22.07
N GLY A 32 -22.69 20.16 -22.65
CA GLY A 32 -22.17 19.89 -23.99
C GLY A 32 -22.89 18.72 -24.64
N ARG A 33 -22.49 18.39 -25.87
CA ARG A 33 -22.91 17.15 -26.53
C ARG A 33 -22.11 15.98 -25.95
N CYS A 34 -22.79 14.86 -25.72
CA CYS A 34 -22.12 13.69 -25.18
C CYS A 34 -21.12 13.11 -26.19
N PRO A 35 -19.87 12.83 -25.78
CA PRO A 35 -18.90 12.18 -26.67
C PRO A 35 -19.08 10.65 -26.75
N PHE A 36 -19.96 10.08 -25.93
CA PHE A 36 -20.13 8.63 -25.79
C PHE A 36 -21.35 8.05 -26.51
N HIS A 37 -22.20 8.89 -27.09
CA HIS A 37 -23.30 8.46 -27.96
C HIS A 37 -23.63 9.57 -28.97
N PRO A 38 -24.31 9.25 -30.09
CA PRO A 38 -24.83 10.27 -30.99
C PRO A 38 -25.83 11.17 -30.27
N ASP A 39 -25.52 12.47 -30.18
CA ASP A 39 -26.28 13.42 -29.36
C ASP A 39 -26.57 14.73 -30.11
N ASP A 40 -27.82 14.90 -30.52
CA ASP A 40 -28.28 16.11 -31.23
C ASP A 40 -28.52 17.28 -30.26
N THR A 41 -28.89 16.99 -29.01
CA THR A 41 -29.30 17.96 -27.98
C THR A 41 -28.40 17.88 -26.75
N PRO A 42 -27.65 18.93 -26.37
CA PRO A 42 -26.66 18.87 -25.28
C PRO A 42 -27.15 18.19 -23.98
N SER A 43 -26.85 16.89 -23.86
CA SER A 43 -27.31 16.04 -22.77
C SER A 43 -26.22 15.76 -21.73
N PHE A 44 -24.98 16.12 -22.05
CA PHE A 44 -23.81 15.92 -21.20
C PHE A 44 -23.65 17.10 -20.25
N TYR A 45 -23.65 16.83 -18.94
CA TYR A 45 -23.53 17.83 -17.89
C TYR A 45 -22.29 17.59 -17.02
N VAL A 46 -21.57 18.65 -16.70
CA VAL A 46 -20.42 18.63 -15.79
C VAL A 46 -20.70 19.53 -14.60
N SER A 47 -20.54 18.98 -13.40
CA SER A 47 -20.66 19.71 -12.13
C SER A 47 -19.26 19.93 -11.54
N PRO A 48 -18.76 21.18 -11.52
CA PRO A 48 -17.47 21.50 -10.91
C PRO A 48 -17.48 21.24 -9.40
N GLU A 49 -18.55 21.66 -8.72
CA GLU A 49 -18.75 21.49 -7.27
C GLU A 49 -18.70 20.03 -6.84
N LYS A 50 -19.40 19.16 -7.57
CA LYS A 50 -19.43 17.72 -7.28
C LYS A 50 -18.22 16.98 -7.83
N LYS A 51 -17.43 17.61 -8.72
CA LYS A 51 -16.38 16.98 -9.53
C LYS A 51 -16.85 15.73 -10.27
N LEU A 52 -18.06 15.80 -10.84
CA LEU A 52 -18.70 14.71 -11.55
C LEU A 52 -19.27 15.18 -12.88
N TRP A 53 -19.35 14.25 -13.84
CA TRP A 53 -20.11 14.42 -15.07
C TRP A 53 -21.21 13.36 -15.18
N HIS A 54 -22.26 13.69 -15.91
CA HIS A 54 -23.35 12.79 -16.20
C HIS A 54 -24.00 13.16 -17.54
N CYS A 55 -24.28 12.16 -18.37
CA CYS A 55 -25.05 12.31 -19.58
C CYS A 55 -26.50 11.89 -19.32
N PHE A 56 -27.43 12.83 -19.45
CA PHE A 56 -28.86 12.59 -19.28
C PHE A 56 -29.49 11.83 -20.46
N GLY A 57 -28.78 11.69 -21.59
CA GLY A 57 -29.24 10.91 -22.75
C GLY A 57 -28.94 9.41 -22.60
N CYS A 58 -27.68 9.04 -22.34
CA CYS A 58 -27.24 7.65 -22.27
C CYS A 58 -27.02 7.10 -20.85
N GLY A 59 -27.14 7.93 -19.81
CA GLY A 59 -26.96 7.54 -18.41
C GLY A 59 -25.50 7.34 -17.97
N ALA A 60 -24.53 7.53 -18.87
CA ALA A 60 -23.12 7.45 -18.51
C ALA A 60 -22.75 8.59 -17.54
N GLY A 61 -21.94 8.30 -16.53
CA GLY A 61 -21.46 9.29 -15.57
C GLY A 61 -20.21 8.81 -14.84
N GLY A 62 -19.54 9.73 -14.17
CA GLY A 62 -18.34 9.42 -13.40
C GLY A 62 -17.56 10.65 -12.95
N ASP A 63 -16.37 10.42 -12.43
CA ASP A 63 -15.37 11.45 -12.11
C ASP A 63 -14.42 11.67 -13.31
N ALA A 64 -13.40 12.52 -13.10
CA ALA A 64 -12.37 12.80 -14.09
C ALA A 64 -11.62 11.54 -14.58
N ILE A 65 -11.34 10.59 -13.68
CA ILE A 65 -10.66 9.33 -14.02
C ILE A 65 -11.59 8.49 -14.90
N GLY A 66 -12.85 8.32 -14.48
CA GLY A 66 -13.86 7.59 -15.23
C GLY A 66 -14.12 8.18 -16.62
N PHE A 67 -14.02 9.50 -16.78
CA PHE A 67 -14.09 10.15 -18.09
C PHE A 67 -12.94 9.71 -19.00
N LEU A 68 -11.69 9.80 -18.52
CA LEU A 68 -10.49 9.44 -19.28
C LEU A 68 -10.46 7.97 -19.68
N MET A 69 -10.78 7.08 -18.74
CA MET A 69 -10.92 5.66 -19.01
C MET A 69 -11.87 5.40 -20.19
N ARG A 70 -12.97 6.16 -20.26
CA ARG A 70 -14.01 5.95 -21.28
C ARG A 70 -13.67 6.59 -22.62
N ILE A 71 -13.15 7.83 -22.62
CA ILE A 71 -12.88 8.59 -23.85
C ILE A 71 -11.61 8.13 -24.55
N GLU A 72 -10.60 7.70 -23.79
CA GLU A 72 -9.31 7.24 -24.34
C GLU A 72 -9.13 5.73 -24.26
N ARG A 73 -10.12 5.00 -23.73
CA ARG A 73 -10.06 3.54 -23.55
C ARG A 73 -8.88 3.10 -22.67
N LEU A 74 -8.56 3.93 -21.67
CA LEU A 74 -7.51 3.64 -20.70
C LEU A 74 -8.05 2.71 -19.61
N SER A 75 -7.18 1.83 -19.12
CA SER A 75 -7.36 1.20 -17.82
C SER A 75 -7.35 2.26 -16.71
N PHE A 76 -7.84 1.88 -15.53
CA PHE A 76 -7.82 2.77 -14.36
C PHE A 76 -6.41 3.28 -14.06
N ARG A 77 -5.39 2.41 -14.17
CA ARG A 77 -4.00 2.77 -13.88
C ARG A 77 -3.44 3.75 -14.90
N GLU A 78 -3.66 3.52 -16.19
CA GLU A 78 -3.20 4.43 -17.24
C GLU A 78 -3.87 5.81 -17.12
N ALA A 79 -5.16 5.85 -16.81
CA ALA A 79 -5.87 7.11 -16.55
C ALA A 79 -5.32 7.85 -15.33
N LEU A 80 -4.97 7.10 -14.26
CA LEU A 80 -4.35 7.66 -13.06
C LEU A 80 -2.95 8.21 -13.37
N GLU A 81 -2.11 7.44 -14.08
CA GLU A 81 -0.75 7.84 -14.49
C GLU A 81 -0.76 9.09 -15.35
N ARG A 82 -1.72 9.20 -16.26
CA ARG A 82 -1.88 10.38 -17.09
C ARG A 82 -2.21 11.63 -16.28
N LEU A 83 -3.21 11.55 -15.39
CA LEU A 83 -3.59 12.68 -14.54
C LEU A 83 -2.48 13.04 -13.57
N ALA A 84 -1.79 12.05 -13.02
CA ALA A 84 -0.69 12.26 -12.09
C ALA A 84 0.47 13.02 -12.76
N ALA A 85 0.82 12.65 -14.00
CA ALA A 85 1.85 13.34 -14.78
C ALA A 85 1.48 14.80 -15.07
N GLU A 86 0.21 15.08 -15.39
CA GLU A 86 -0.28 16.46 -15.61
C GLU A 86 -0.27 17.30 -14.33
N LEU A 87 -0.66 16.70 -13.20
CA LEU A 87 -0.82 17.40 -11.93
C LEU A 87 0.46 17.42 -11.08
N GLY A 88 1.56 16.85 -11.58
CA GLY A 88 2.82 16.71 -10.85
C GLY A 88 2.70 15.86 -9.59
N VAL A 89 1.80 14.88 -9.58
CA VAL A 89 1.63 13.92 -8.48
C VAL A 89 2.50 12.69 -8.79
N GLU A 90 3.38 12.30 -7.87
CA GLU A 90 4.13 11.05 -8.03
C GLU A 90 3.24 9.85 -7.68
N LEU A 91 3.04 8.92 -8.62
CA LEU A 91 2.42 7.65 -8.33
C LEU A 91 3.47 6.63 -7.92
N ARG A 92 3.23 5.91 -6.81
CA ARG A 92 3.91 4.65 -6.54
C ARG A 92 3.75 3.72 -7.74
N ARG A 93 4.88 3.19 -8.24
CA ARG A 93 4.89 2.29 -9.41
C ARG A 93 4.26 0.95 -9.01
N SER A 94 3.45 0.36 -9.88
CA SER A 94 2.80 -0.96 -9.73
C SER A 94 3.76 -2.16 -9.70
N GLY A 95 5.07 -1.92 -9.60
CA GLY A 95 6.07 -2.94 -9.27
C GLY A 95 6.76 -2.66 -7.94
N GLU A 96 6.69 -1.42 -7.41
CA GLU A 96 7.29 -1.10 -6.12
C GLU A 96 6.50 -1.76 -4.99
N ARG A 97 5.17 -1.67 -5.00
CA ARG A 97 4.35 -2.29 -3.95
C ARG A 97 4.51 -3.81 -3.93
N GLU A 98 4.52 -4.44 -5.09
CA GLU A 98 4.70 -5.88 -5.31
C GLU A 98 6.09 -6.31 -4.84
N LYS A 99 7.14 -5.58 -5.22
CA LYS A 99 8.50 -5.78 -4.72
C LYS A 99 8.57 -5.69 -3.19
N LEU A 100 7.96 -4.66 -2.60
CA LEU A 100 7.94 -4.48 -1.15
C LEU A 100 7.21 -5.64 -0.44
N LEU A 101 6.11 -6.15 -1.02
CA LEU A 101 5.41 -7.33 -0.53
C LEU A 101 6.28 -8.59 -0.63
N GLU A 102 7.01 -8.78 -1.72
CA GLU A 102 7.94 -9.90 -1.89
C GLU A 102 9.07 -9.87 -0.85
N ILE A 103 9.57 -8.68 -0.52
CA ILE A 103 10.59 -8.49 0.52
C ILE A 103 10.02 -8.88 1.89
N ASN A 104 8.82 -8.40 2.25
CA ASN A 104 8.18 -8.81 3.50
C ASN A 104 7.91 -10.32 3.55
N ALA A 105 7.46 -10.93 2.45
CA ALA A 105 7.27 -12.37 2.38
C ALA A 105 8.61 -13.13 2.56
N ALA A 106 9.72 -12.59 2.06
CA ALA A 106 11.05 -13.14 2.30
C ALA A 106 11.49 -13.00 3.76
N ALA A 107 11.21 -11.86 4.39
CA ALA A 107 11.47 -11.64 5.81
C ALA A 107 10.66 -12.60 6.70
N GLU A 108 9.38 -12.80 6.38
CA GLU A 108 8.53 -13.77 7.08
C GLU A 108 9.10 -15.19 6.98
N ARG A 109 9.50 -15.63 5.78
CA ARG A 109 10.16 -16.94 5.61
C ARG A 109 11.40 -17.05 6.48
N PHE A 110 12.28 -16.06 6.44
CA PHE A 110 13.46 -16.02 7.29
C PHE A 110 13.12 -16.17 8.79
N PHE A 111 12.15 -15.42 9.30
CA PHE A 111 11.79 -15.48 10.71
C PHE A 111 11.17 -16.83 11.11
N ARG A 112 10.37 -17.47 10.23
CA ARG A 112 9.85 -18.82 10.47
C ARG A 112 10.96 -19.86 10.49
N ASP A 113 11.89 -19.77 9.54
CA ASP A 113 13.03 -20.68 9.47
C ASP A 113 13.92 -20.53 10.72
N ALA A 114 14.15 -19.30 11.17
CA ALA A 114 14.84 -19.02 12.42
C ALA A 114 14.10 -19.57 13.65
N LEU A 115 12.77 -19.49 13.70
CA LEU A 115 11.96 -20.09 14.76
C LEU A 115 12.09 -21.61 14.80
N ASN A 116 12.22 -22.26 13.64
CA ASN A 116 12.37 -23.71 13.54
C ASN A 116 13.83 -24.20 13.71
N SER A 117 14.80 -23.29 13.60
CA SER A 117 16.23 -23.59 13.82
C SER A 117 16.56 -23.89 15.30
N PRO A 118 17.76 -24.44 15.59
CA PRO A 118 18.24 -24.57 16.99
C PRO A 118 18.23 -23.25 17.78
N GLU A 119 18.54 -22.12 17.14
CA GLU A 119 18.58 -20.79 17.78
C GLU A 119 17.19 -20.33 18.24
N GLY A 120 16.12 -20.80 17.58
CA GLY A 120 14.73 -20.51 17.93
C GLY A 120 14.21 -21.24 19.17
N LYS A 121 15.00 -22.07 19.86
CA LYS A 121 14.54 -22.88 20.99
C LYS A 121 13.87 -22.03 22.09
N SER A 122 14.49 -20.92 22.49
CA SER A 122 13.95 -20.03 23.52
C SER A 122 12.59 -19.42 23.12
N ALA A 123 12.44 -19.07 21.84
CA ALA A 123 11.21 -18.55 21.29
C ALA A 123 10.09 -19.61 21.27
N ARG A 124 10.42 -20.86 20.88
CA ARG A 124 9.47 -21.98 20.91
C ARG A 124 9.05 -22.32 22.34
N ASP A 125 9.98 -22.38 23.28
CA ASP A 125 9.70 -22.62 24.70
C ASP A 125 8.77 -21.53 25.27
N TYR A 126 9.03 -20.27 24.92
CA TYR A 126 8.16 -19.15 25.28
C TYR A 126 6.75 -19.32 24.68
N LEU A 127 6.62 -19.59 23.38
CA LEU A 127 5.33 -19.78 22.71
C LEU A 127 4.54 -20.94 23.34
N LEU A 128 5.20 -22.07 23.61
CA LEU A 128 4.61 -23.22 24.31
C LEU A 128 4.11 -22.84 25.71
N SER A 129 4.89 -22.07 26.48
CA SER A 129 4.47 -21.58 27.81
C SER A 129 3.21 -20.68 27.76
N ARG A 130 2.92 -20.12 26.57
CA ARG A 130 1.75 -19.29 26.29
C ARG A 130 0.59 -20.07 25.65
N GLY A 131 0.71 -21.39 25.54
CA GLY A 131 -0.30 -22.26 24.90
C GLY A 131 -0.30 -22.18 23.37
N LEU A 132 0.74 -21.62 22.76
CA LEU A 132 0.89 -21.48 21.31
C LEU A 132 1.83 -22.59 20.83
N GLY A 133 1.24 -23.70 20.38
CA GLY A 133 1.99 -24.85 19.85
C GLY A 133 2.33 -24.74 18.37
N PRO A 134 2.95 -25.79 17.79
CA PRO A 134 3.39 -25.80 16.39
C PRO A 134 2.32 -25.45 15.38
N GLU A 135 1.13 -26.03 15.53
CA GLU A 135 0.00 -25.76 14.66
C GLU A 135 -0.39 -24.28 14.61
N VAL A 136 -0.22 -23.57 15.72
CA VAL A 136 -0.57 -22.14 15.82
C VAL A 136 0.51 -21.30 15.16
N TRP A 137 1.79 -21.51 15.50
CA TRP A 137 2.84 -20.69 14.88
C TRP A 137 2.99 -20.95 13.39
N ASP A 138 2.71 -22.16 12.90
CA ASP A 138 2.71 -22.45 11.47
C ASP A 138 1.51 -21.79 10.77
N ARG A 139 0.31 -21.90 11.35
CA ARG A 139 -0.92 -21.30 10.79
C ARG A 139 -0.83 -19.78 10.68
N TYR A 140 -0.32 -19.11 11.70
CA TYR A 140 -0.25 -17.65 11.75
C TYR A 140 1.08 -17.09 11.22
N GLY A 141 2.05 -17.96 10.92
CA GLY A 141 3.36 -17.58 10.42
C GLY A 141 4.24 -16.91 11.48
N LEU A 142 4.10 -17.28 12.75
CA LEU A 142 4.96 -16.72 13.80
C LEU A 142 6.41 -17.11 13.54
N GLY A 143 7.32 -16.23 13.93
CA GLY A 143 8.74 -16.40 13.69
C GLY A 143 9.60 -15.97 14.88
N TYR A 144 10.90 -15.98 14.68
CA TYR A 144 11.88 -15.52 15.65
C TYR A 144 12.91 -14.63 14.96
N ALA A 145 13.22 -13.49 15.58
CA ALA A 145 14.32 -12.63 15.20
C ALA A 145 15.54 -12.95 16.08
N PRO A 146 16.63 -13.52 15.51
CA PRO A 146 17.84 -13.86 16.25
C PRO A 146 18.50 -12.66 16.96
N PRO A 147 19.32 -12.91 18.01
CA PRO A 147 19.96 -11.86 18.79
C PRO A 147 21.14 -11.17 18.08
N SER A 148 21.66 -11.73 16.98
CA SER A 148 22.88 -11.21 16.31
C SER A 148 22.72 -9.79 15.75
N GLY A 149 21.49 -9.36 15.46
CA GLY A 149 21.15 -8.03 14.95
C GLY A 149 21.65 -7.75 13.52
N LYS A 150 22.11 -8.76 12.79
CA LYS A 150 22.48 -8.67 11.36
C LYS A 150 22.01 -9.87 10.53
N ALA A 151 21.33 -10.84 11.13
CA ALA A 151 20.97 -12.07 10.46
C ALA A 151 19.94 -11.81 9.35
N LEU A 152 18.94 -10.96 9.58
CA LEU A 152 17.94 -10.62 8.56
C LEU A 152 18.57 -9.79 7.44
N LEU A 153 19.35 -8.76 7.79
CA LEU A 153 20.09 -7.94 6.82
C LEU A 153 20.99 -8.79 5.91
N SER A 154 21.67 -9.78 6.47
CA SER A 154 22.50 -10.72 5.71
C SER A 154 21.64 -11.62 4.80
N ALA A 155 20.56 -12.20 5.33
CA ALA A 155 19.66 -13.08 4.59
C ALA A 155 18.94 -12.37 3.43
N LEU A 156 18.69 -11.07 3.57
CA LEU A 156 18.02 -10.24 2.57
C LEU A 156 18.99 -9.37 1.75
N SER A 157 20.29 -9.68 1.77
CA SER A 157 21.33 -8.89 1.09
C SER A 157 21.15 -8.70 -0.42
N ARG A 158 20.37 -9.57 -1.08
CA ARG A 158 20.01 -9.42 -2.50
C ARG A 158 19.07 -8.22 -2.76
N TRP A 159 18.39 -7.74 -1.73
CA TRP A 159 17.46 -6.62 -1.81
C TRP A 159 18.17 -5.31 -1.46
N GLY A 160 17.66 -4.20 -1.99
CA GLY A 160 18.25 -2.89 -1.74
C GLY A 160 18.06 -2.45 -0.28
N ILE A 161 19.12 -1.90 0.33
CA ILE A 161 19.08 -1.37 1.72
C ILE A 161 17.95 -0.35 1.89
N SER A 162 17.73 0.52 0.89
CA SER A 162 16.65 1.51 0.94
C SER A 162 15.27 0.86 1.06
N ASP A 163 15.02 -0.27 0.39
CA ASP A 163 13.73 -0.97 0.48
C ASP A 163 13.56 -1.65 1.85
N LEU A 164 14.61 -2.25 2.39
CA LEU A 164 14.61 -2.86 3.73
C LEU A 164 14.36 -1.81 4.82
N GLU A 165 14.96 -0.63 4.69
CA GLU A 165 14.76 0.49 5.61
C GLU A 165 13.34 1.08 5.48
N LYS A 166 12.85 1.28 4.25
CA LYS A 166 11.46 1.73 3.97
C LYS A 166 10.42 0.80 4.61
N LEU A 167 10.67 -0.51 4.64
CA LEU A 167 9.82 -1.52 5.28
C LEU A 167 9.99 -1.61 6.80
N GLY A 168 10.96 -0.87 7.37
CA GLY A 168 11.30 -0.93 8.77
C GLY A 168 11.83 -2.30 9.20
N LEU A 169 12.43 -3.07 8.30
CA LEU A 169 13.09 -4.34 8.63
C LEU A 169 14.47 -4.10 9.27
N ILE A 170 15.11 -3.01 8.87
CA ILE A 170 16.41 -2.56 9.38
C ILE A 170 16.33 -1.11 9.87
N VAL A 171 17.30 -0.72 10.67
CA VAL A 171 17.49 0.65 11.15
C VAL A 171 18.94 1.07 11.00
N LYS A 172 19.16 2.35 10.68
CA LYS A 172 20.51 2.93 10.65
C LYS A 172 21.02 3.12 12.08
N GLY A 173 22.20 2.57 12.37
CA GLY A 173 22.95 2.80 13.61
C GLY A 173 24.28 3.51 13.32
N GLU A 174 25.09 3.70 14.36
CA GLU A 174 26.38 4.40 14.28
C GLU A 174 27.40 3.69 13.36
N ARG A 175 27.38 2.35 13.35
CA ARG A 175 28.31 1.50 12.59
C ARG A 175 27.69 0.89 11.32
N GLY A 176 26.63 1.52 10.80
CA GLY A 176 25.86 1.05 9.64
C GLY A 176 24.50 0.49 10.03
N TYR A 177 23.90 -0.27 9.12
CA TYR A 177 22.56 -0.83 9.29
C TYR A 177 22.57 -2.08 10.17
N ARG A 178 21.49 -2.26 10.93
CA ARG A 178 21.22 -3.43 11.76
C ARG A 178 19.75 -3.83 11.68
N ASP A 179 19.44 -5.06 12.05
CA ASP A 179 18.08 -5.56 12.12
C ASP A 179 17.26 -4.74 13.15
N ARG A 180 16.03 -4.40 12.80
CA ARG A 180 15.13 -3.68 13.71
C ARG A 180 14.69 -4.57 14.87
N PHE A 181 14.35 -5.81 14.56
CA PHE A 181 13.92 -6.80 15.53
C PHE A 181 15.12 -7.65 15.95
N VAL A 182 15.35 -7.73 17.25
CA VAL A 182 16.46 -8.47 17.86
C VAL A 182 15.92 -9.19 19.07
N ASP A 183 16.18 -10.49 19.16
CA ASP A 183 15.75 -11.37 20.26
C ASP A 183 14.24 -11.26 20.58
N ARG A 184 13.42 -11.42 19.53
CA ARG A 184 11.97 -11.22 19.60
C ARG A 184 11.23 -12.35 18.90
N VAL A 185 10.12 -12.79 19.48
CA VAL A 185 9.10 -13.55 18.76
C VAL A 185 8.40 -12.59 17.80
N ILE A 186 8.33 -12.98 16.54
CA ILE A 186 7.79 -12.18 15.46
C ILE A 186 6.38 -12.62 15.11
N PHE A 187 5.49 -11.65 14.97
CA PHE A 187 4.11 -11.78 14.55
C PHE A 187 3.97 -11.02 13.23
N PRO A 188 3.74 -11.70 12.09
CA PRO A 188 3.41 -11.03 10.84
C PRO A 188 2.09 -10.29 10.98
N ILE A 189 2.04 -9.07 10.46
CA ILE A 189 0.81 -8.29 10.33
C ILE A 189 0.38 -8.41 8.87
N ARG A 190 -0.86 -8.86 8.64
CA ARG A 190 -1.39 -9.16 7.31
C ARG A 190 -2.44 -8.13 6.89
N ASP A 191 -2.56 -7.92 5.57
CA ASP A 191 -3.69 -7.21 4.99
C ASP A 191 -4.91 -8.13 4.81
N GLU A 192 -6.01 -7.57 4.29
CA GLU A 192 -7.29 -8.28 4.05
C GLU A 192 -7.14 -9.48 3.09
N LEU A 193 -6.08 -9.50 2.27
CA LEU A 193 -5.77 -10.59 1.36
C LEU A 193 -4.79 -11.60 1.97
N GLY A 194 -4.46 -11.47 3.25
CA GLY A 194 -3.54 -12.35 3.98
C GLY A 194 -2.06 -12.10 3.69
N ARG A 195 -1.71 -11.03 2.97
CA ARG A 195 -0.32 -10.72 2.60
C ARG A 195 0.38 -10.01 3.75
N THR A 196 1.62 -10.38 4.03
CA THR A 196 2.40 -9.75 5.11
C THR A 196 2.84 -8.34 4.74
N VAL A 197 2.33 -7.36 5.47
CA VAL A 197 2.56 -5.92 5.25
C VAL A 197 3.45 -5.27 6.31
N ALA A 198 3.57 -5.90 7.48
CA ALA A 198 4.44 -5.44 8.57
C ALA A 198 4.71 -6.56 9.58
N PHE A 199 5.44 -6.24 10.65
CA PHE A 199 5.77 -7.16 11.73
C PHE A 199 5.60 -6.50 13.11
N ALA A 200 5.25 -7.30 14.09
CA ALA A 200 5.35 -6.98 15.51
C ALA A 200 6.30 -7.96 16.19
N GLY A 201 7.10 -7.47 17.14
CA GLY A 201 8.11 -8.25 17.83
C GLY A 201 7.97 -8.17 19.34
N ARG A 202 7.74 -9.31 20.00
CA ARG A 202 7.67 -9.43 21.45
C ARG A 202 9.02 -9.86 22.02
N SER A 203 9.60 -9.07 22.92
CA SER A 203 10.88 -9.41 23.56
C SER A 203 10.76 -10.67 24.43
N LEU A 204 11.78 -11.53 24.34
CA LEU A 204 11.98 -12.69 25.20
C LEU A 204 12.77 -12.35 26.46
N SER A 205 13.79 -11.51 26.33
CA SER A 205 14.73 -11.10 27.39
C SER A 205 14.26 -9.94 28.27
N GLY A 206 13.02 -9.49 28.11
CA GLY A 206 12.49 -8.34 28.86
C GLY A 206 13.04 -6.99 28.40
N ALA A 207 13.65 -6.93 27.21
CA ALA A 207 14.13 -5.70 26.61
C ALA A 207 12.97 -4.75 26.30
N GLU A 208 13.12 -3.48 26.68
CA GLU A 208 12.16 -2.43 26.34
C GLU A 208 12.34 -1.93 24.88
N PRO A 209 11.24 -1.63 24.16
CA PRO A 209 9.87 -1.85 24.56
C PRO A 209 9.50 -3.33 24.53
N LYS A 210 8.65 -3.78 25.48
CA LYS A 210 8.13 -5.15 25.52
C LYS A 210 7.59 -5.62 24.16
N TYR A 211 6.80 -4.79 23.48
CA TYR A 211 6.39 -4.97 22.09
C TYR A 211 6.97 -3.88 21.21
N LEU A 212 7.54 -4.27 20.08
CA LEU A 212 8.02 -3.36 19.05
C LEU A 212 7.23 -3.62 17.78
N ASN A 213 6.56 -2.61 17.24
CA ASN A 213 5.90 -2.70 15.94
C ASN A 213 6.79 -2.10 14.85
N SER A 214 6.60 -2.57 13.61
CA SER A 214 7.05 -1.82 12.43
C SER A 214 6.58 -0.36 12.52
N PRO A 215 7.38 0.59 12.01
CA PRO A 215 6.92 1.97 11.82
C PRO A 215 5.82 2.01 10.74
N ASN A 216 5.27 3.19 10.46
CA ASN A 216 4.50 3.34 9.24
C ASN A 216 5.42 3.11 8.03
N THR A 217 4.94 2.36 7.06
CA THR A 217 5.64 1.99 5.82
C THR A 217 4.71 2.21 4.63
N PRO A 218 5.20 2.13 3.38
CA PRO A 218 4.33 2.16 2.21
C PRO A 218 3.27 1.04 2.16
N LEU A 219 3.44 -0.04 2.94
CA LEU A 219 2.51 -1.17 3.02
C LEU A 219 1.64 -1.18 4.28
N PHE A 220 2.02 -0.45 5.33
CA PHE A 220 1.41 -0.56 6.65
C PHE A 220 1.32 0.80 7.34
N GLU A 221 0.11 1.16 7.79
CA GLU A 221 -0.14 2.34 8.61
C GLU A 221 -0.79 1.90 9.93
N LYS A 222 -0.30 2.41 11.07
CA LYS A 222 -0.86 2.06 12.38
C LYS A 222 -2.29 2.60 12.50
N GLY A 223 -3.21 1.77 12.96
CA GLY A 223 -4.61 2.14 13.21
C GLY A 223 -5.54 1.95 12.02
N THR A 224 -5.03 1.60 10.83
CA THR A 224 -5.86 1.27 9.65
C THR A 224 -6.13 -0.22 9.48
N LEU A 225 -5.37 -1.07 10.19
CA LEU A 225 -5.52 -2.52 10.17
C LEU A 225 -5.92 -3.04 11.56
N LEU A 226 -6.96 -3.87 11.59
CA LEU A 226 -7.36 -4.66 12.75
C LEU A 226 -6.59 -5.97 12.71
N TYR A 227 -5.83 -6.26 13.77
CA TYR A 227 -5.10 -7.51 13.96
C TYR A 227 -5.95 -8.54 14.68
#